data_AF-A0A1F7YYU5-F1
#
_entry.id   AF-A0A1F7YYU5-F1
#
_cell.length_a   1.000
_cell.length_b   1.000
_cell.length_c   1.000
_cell.angle_alpha   90.00
_cell.angle_beta   90.00
_cell.angle_gamma   90.00
#
_symmetry.space_group_name_H-M   'P 1'
#
loop_
_entity.id
_entity.type
_entity.pdbx_description
1 polymer ?
#
loop_
_entity_poly.entity_id
_entity_poly.type
_entity_poly.pdbx_seq_one_letter_code
_entity_poly.pdbx_strand_id
1 'polypeptide(L)'
;MKQKAHVKSASFLARIWRVILVLVFIGVMLTVSRGVVRLISSGNRVNVARENLEEVKYEQDELKAQLEEVNSDFYREKAARDQLGLAHPGETVIVLPEESLLRRLSPRLIEQENLEPPEPNWRKWAKLFF
;
A
#
# COMPACT_ATOMS: atom_id res chain seq x y z
N MET A 1 -2.62 44.46 76.91
CA MET A 1 -3.23 43.41 76.06
C MET A 1 -3.46 43.85 74.58
N LYS A 2 -2.54 44.59 73.91
CA LYS A 2 -2.78 45.08 72.51
C LYS A 2 -1.85 44.53 71.41
N GLN A 3 -0.84 43.72 71.72
CA GLN A 3 0.19 43.35 70.74
C GLN A 3 -0.13 42.08 69.90
N LYS A 4 -1.08 41.25 70.33
CA LYS A 4 -1.38 39.96 69.67
C LYS A 4 -2.30 40.07 68.43
N ALA A 5 -2.92 41.23 68.18
CA ALA A 5 -3.85 41.41 67.07
C ALA A 5 -3.14 41.66 65.73
N HIS A 6 -2.01 42.39 65.73
CA HIS A 6 -1.30 42.77 64.51
C HIS A 6 -0.59 41.60 63.81
N VAL A 7 -0.05 40.64 64.57
CA VAL A 7 0.67 39.46 64.01
C VAL A 7 -0.30 38.45 63.36
N LYS A 8 -1.54 38.37 63.87
CA LYS A 8 -2.58 37.51 63.28
C LYS A 8 -3.02 38.02 61.90
N SER A 9 -3.08 39.34 61.69
CA SER A 9 -3.44 39.95 60.40
C SER A 9 -2.40 39.65 59.30
N ALA A 10 -1.11 39.82 59.61
CA ALA A 10 -0.03 39.55 58.65
C ALA A 10 0.06 38.07 58.23
N SER A 11 -0.15 37.14 59.17
CA SER A 11 -0.16 35.70 58.86
C SER A 11 -1.43 35.26 58.11
N PHE A 12 -2.55 35.97 58.26
CA PHE A 12 -3.78 35.71 57.51
C PHE A 12 -3.66 36.17 56.05
N LEU A 13 -3.11 37.37 55.81
CA LEU A 13 -2.80 37.88 54.47
C LEU A 13 -1.82 36.96 53.73
N ALA A 14 -0.78 36.46 54.40
CA ALA A 14 0.18 35.53 53.81
C ALA A 14 -0.43 34.16 53.46
N ARG A 15 -1.49 33.72 54.15
CA ARG A 15 -2.25 32.50 53.82
C ARG A 15 -3.15 32.73 52.60
N ILE A 16 -3.84 33.87 52.56
CA ILE A 16 -4.67 34.27 51.41
C ILE A 16 -3.81 34.38 50.15
N TRP A 17 -2.64 35.03 50.24
CA TRP A 17 -1.70 35.16 49.12
C TRP A 17 -1.20 33.79 48.62
N ARG A 18 -0.95 32.84 49.54
CA ARG A 18 -0.57 31.47 49.17
C ARG A 18 -1.68 30.75 48.41
N VAL A 19 -2.93 30.89 48.84
CA VAL A 19 -4.10 30.30 48.16
C VAL A 19 -4.28 30.91 46.78
N ILE A 20 -4.12 32.22 46.63
CA ILE A 20 -4.16 32.91 45.34
C ILE A 20 -3.06 32.38 44.40
N LEU A 21 -1.83 32.24 44.90
CA LEU A 21 -0.73 31.66 44.12
C LEU A 21 -1.03 30.24 43.64
N VAL A 22 -1.59 29.39 44.50
CA VAL A 22 -1.98 28.02 44.13
C VAL A 22 -3.09 28.03 43.07
N LEU A 23 -4.09 28.91 43.20
CA LEU A 23 -5.16 29.05 42.21
C LEU A 23 -4.64 29.54 40.85
N VAL A 24 -3.73 30.50 40.84
CA VAL A 24 -3.08 30.99 39.62
C VAL A 24 -2.26 29.86 38.98
N PHE A 25 -1.50 29.11 39.77
CA PHE A 25 -0.71 27.99 39.29
C PHE A 25 -1.58 26.91 38.65
N ILE A 26 -2.69 26.54 39.29
CA ILE A 26 -3.68 25.59 38.74
C ILE A 26 -4.29 26.14 37.43
N GLY A 27 -4.64 27.44 37.39
CA GLY A 27 -5.17 28.08 36.18
C GLY A 27 -4.19 28.05 35.00
N VAL A 28 -2.90 28.30 35.26
CA VAL A 28 -1.83 28.17 34.25
C VAL A 28 -1.68 26.71 33.81
N MET A 29 -1.71 25.75 34.74
CA MET A 29 -1.60 24.33 34.40
C MET A 29 -2.74 23.86 33.48
N LEU A 30 -3.98 24.29 33.76
CA LEU A 30 -5.14 23.96 32.93
C LEU A 30 -5.08 24.59 31.54
N THR A 31 -4.56 25.81 31.40
CA THR A 31 -4.45 26.50 30.11
C THR A 31 -3.36 25.89 29.23
N VAL A 32 -2.18 25.59 29.81
CA VAL A 32 -1.09 24.90 29.11
C VAL A 32 -1.52 23.51 28.65
N SER A 33 -2.21 22.75 29.51
CA SER A 33 -2.71 21.41 29.16
C SER A 33 -3.63 21.42 27.94
N ARG A 34 -4.55 22.40 27.86
CA ARG A 34 -5.44 22.58 26.70
C ARG A 34 -4.70 23.04 25.43
N GLY A 35 -3.57 23.72 25.57
CA GLY A 35 -2.71 24.13 24.45
C GLY A 35 -1.96 22.94 23.85
N VAL A 36 -1.37 22.10 24.71
CA VAL A 36 -0.59 20.92 24.29
C VAL A 36 -1.46 19.90 23.56
N VAL A 37 -2.67 19.62 24.04
CA VAL A 37 -3.60 18.69 23.38
C VAL A 37 -3.98 19.17 21.97
N ARG A 38 -4.18 20.48 21.78
CA ARG A 38 -4.48 21.07 20.46
C ARG A 38 -3.30 21.02 19.50
N LEU A 39 -2.08 21.14 20.01
CA LEU A 39 -0.87 21.05 19.19
C LEU A 39 -0.65 19.61 18.69
N ILE A 40 -0.80 18.62 19.57
CA ILE A 40 -0.68 17.20 19.22
C ILE A 40 -1.76 16.79 18.22
N SER A 41 -3.02 17.21 18.43
CA SER A 41 -4.10 16.90 17.49
C SER A 41 -3.90 17.54 16.12
N SER A 42 -3.29 18.74 16.06
CA SER A 42 -2.96 19.40 14.80
C SER A 42 -1.85 18.65 14.05
N GLY A 43 -0.82 18.16 14.76
CA GLY A 43 0.23 17.32 14.17
C GLY A 43 -0.33 16.00 13.61
N ASN A 44 -1.20 15.34 14.37
CA ASN A 44 -1.84 14.09 13.92
C ASN A 44 -2.69 14.29 12.66
N ARG A 45 -3.41 15.41 12.54
CA ARG A 45 -4.19 15.71 11.32
C ARG A 45 -3.31 15.85 10.08
N VAL A 46 -2.11 16.44 10.22
CA VAL A 46 -1.15 16.55 9.12
C VAL A 46 -0.58 15.19 8.75
N ASN A 47 -0.27 14.35 9.74
CA ASN A 47 0.26 13.00 9.48
C ASN A 47 -0.78 12.12 8.79
N VAL A 48 -2.02 12.08 9.26
CA VAL A 48 -3.12 11.33 8.62
C VAL A 48 -3.36 11.83 7.20
N ALA A 49 -3.36 13.16 6.98
CA ALA A 49 -3.53 13.70 5.64
C ALA A 49 -2.37 13.35 4.69
N ARG A 50 -1.14 13.22 5.20
CA ARG A 50 0.03 12.78 4.42
C ARG A 50 -0.07 11.31 4.07
N GLU A 51 -0.41 10.47 5.04
CA GLU A 51 -0.59 9.02 4.85
C GLU A 51 -1.66 8.73 3.79
N ASN A 52 -2.83 9.37 3.90
CA ASN A 52 -3.89 9.24 2.90
C ASN A 52 -3.44 9.71 1.50
N LEU A 53 -2.59 10.74 1.42
CA LEU A 53 -2.10 11.25 0.15
C LEU A 53 -1.08 10.31 -0.49
N GLU A 54 -0.25 9.64 0.32
CA GLU A 54 0.68 8.61 -0.14
C GLU A 54 -0.07 7.37 -0.63
N GLU A 55 -1.09 6.91 0.11
CA GLU A 55 -1.95 5.78 -0.28
C GLU A 55 -2.65 6.05 -1.62
N VAL A 56 -3.33 7.20 -1.75
CA VAL A 56 -4.03 7.57 -2.99
C VAL A 56 -3.07 7.73 -4.18
N LYS A 57 -1.85 8.21 -3.95
CA LYS A 57 -0.83 8.29 -5.01
C LYS A 57 -0.37 6.91 -5.46
N TYR A 58 -0.14 6.01 -4.51
CA TYR A 58 0.22 4.63 -4.83
C TYR A 58 -0.86 3.95 -5.67
N GLU A 59 -2.13 4.07 -5.25
CA GLU A 59 -3.27 3.55 -6.02
C GLU A 59 -3.37 4.17 -7.41
N GLN A 60 -3.16 5.49 -7.53
CA GLN A 60 -3.18 6.18 -8.81
C GLN A 60 -2.08 5.68 -9.76
N ASP A 61 -0.88 5.43 -9.25
CA ASP A 61 0.24 4.94 -10.05
C ASP A 61 0.04 3.47 -10.46
N GLU A 62 -0.51 2.63 -9.57
CA GLU A 62 -0.90 1.26 -9.88
C GLU A 62 -1.98 1.21 -10.98
N LEU A 63 -3.03 2.02 -10.83
CA LEU A 63 -4.11 2.12 -11.83
C LEU A 63 -3.61 2.60 -13.19
N LYS A 64 -2.64 3.53 -13.21
CA LYS A 64 -2.01 3.98 -14.46
C LYS A 64 -1.22 2.86 -15.13
N ALA A 65 -0.45 2.08 -14.37
CA ALA A 65 0.28 0.94 -14.91
C ALA A 65 -0.66 -0.12 -15.51
N GLN A 66 -1.74 -0.44 -14.81
CA GLN A 66 -2.77 -1.36 -15.34
C GLN A 66 -3.44 -0.81 -16.60
N LEU A 67 -3.69 0.50 -16.66
CA LEU A 67 -4.30 1.13 -17.82
C LEU A 67 -3.35 1.12 -19.03
N GLU A 68 -2.05 1.33 -18.83
CA GLU A 68 -1.04 1.18 -19.88
C GLU A 68 -0.95 -0.26 -20.38
N GLU A 69 -0.98 -1.25 -19.48
CA GLU A 69 -0.99 -2.67 -19.83
C GLU A 69 -2.21 -3.04 -20.68
N VAL A 70 -3.41 -2.66 -20.25
CA VAL A 70 -4.67 -2.97 -20.95
C VAL A 70 -4.77 -2.27 -22.31
N ASN A 71 -4.21 -1.07 -22.43
CA ASN A 71 -4.15 -0.35 -23.71
C ASN A 71 -3.06 -0.87 -24.65
N SER A 72 -2.13 -1.69 -24.17
CA SER A 72 -1.08 -2.26 -25.02
C SER A 72 -1.67 -3.16 -26.11
N ASP A 73 -1.04 -3.15 -27.29
CA ASP A 73 -1.48 -3.98 -28.42
C ASP A 73 -1.40 -5.48 -28.08
N PHE A 74 -0.44 -5.88 -27.24
CA PHE A 74 -0.33 -7.25 -26.75
C PHE A 74 -1.56 -7.68 -25.94
N TYR A 75 -2.01 -6.85 -25.01
CA TYR A 75 -3.20 -7.16 -24.22
C TYR A 75 -4.45 -7.19 -25.09
N ARG A 76 -4.59 -6.24 -26.02
CA ARG A 76 -5.71 -6.20 -26.97
C ARG A 76 -5.78 -7.46 -27.83
N GLU A 77 -4.63 -7.90 -28.36
CA GLU A 77 -4.53 -9.13 -29.14
C GLU A 77 -4.84 -10.36 -28.29
N LYS A 78 -4.28 -10.44 -27.08
CA LYS A 78 -4.56 -11.53 -26.14
C LYS A 78 -6.04 -11.61 -25.81
N ALA A 79 -6.69 -10.48 -25.51
CA ALA A 79 -8.12 -10.44 -25.23
C ALA A 79 -8.94 -10.86 -26.46
N ALA A 80 -8.56 -10.41 -27.67
CA ALA A 80 -9.20 -10.82 -28.91
C ALA A 80 -9.11 -12.33 -29.15
N ARG A 81 -7.95 -12.95 -28.89
CA ARG A 81 -7.74 -14.40 -29.03
C ARG A 81 -8.43 -15.21 -27.95
N ASP A 82 -8.22 -14.87 -26.68
CA ASP A 82 -8.64 -15.68 -25.53
C ASP A 82 -10.15 -15.54 -25.26
N GLN A 83 -10.71 -14.34 -25.40
CA GLN A 83 -12.11 -14.07 -25.04
C GLN A 83 -13.05 -14.12 -26.23
N LEU A 84 -12.61 -13.64 -27.39
CA LEU A 84 -13.45 -13.53 -28.58
C LEU A 84 -13.15 -14.62 -29.62
N GLY A 85 -12.10 -15.42 -29.43
CA GLY A 85 -11.68 -16.43 -30.41
C GLY A 85 -11.32 -15.84 -31.77
N LEU A 86 -11.00 -14.55 -31.82
CA LEU A 86 -10.66 -13.85 -33.06
C LEU A 86 -9.22 -14.15 -33.44
N ALA A 87 -8.99 -14.25 -34.74
CA ALA A 87 -7.67 -14.45 -35.33
C ALA A 87 -7.36 -13.30 -36.29
N HIS A 88 -6.07 -13.02 -36.45
CA HIS A 88 -5.62 -11.92 -37.30
C HIS A 88 -5.87 -12.25 -38.79
N PRO A 89 -6.15 -11.27 -39.67
CA PRO A 89 -6.28 -11.53 -41.10
C PRO A 89 -5.09 -12.31 -41.67
N GLY A 90 -5.37 -13.47 -42.28
CA GLY A 90 -4.36 -14.40 -42.82
C GLY A 90 -4.06 -15.61 -41.92
N GLU A 91 -4.58 -15.65 -40.70
CA GLU A 91 -4.49 -16.81 -39.82
C GLU A 91 -5.65 -17.80 -40.08
N THR A 92 -5.36 -19.10 -39.93
CA THR A 92 -6.37 -20.17 -40.00
C THR A 92 -6.70 -20.64 -38.59
N VAL A 93 -7.95 -20.48 -38.16
CA VAL A 93 -8.43 -21.00 -36.88
C VAL A 93 -8.64 -22.51 -36.98
N ILE A 94 -7.93 -23.27 -36.16
CA ILE A 94 -8.07 -24.73 -36.07
C ILE A 94 -8.80 -25.06 -34.77
N VAL A 95 -9.98 -25.68 -34.89
CA VAL A 95 -10.72 -26.20 -33.73
C VAL A 95 -10.20 -27.60 -33.42
N LEU A 96 -9.57 -27.76 -32.26
CA LEU A 96 -9.02 -29.03 -31.83
C LEU A 96 -10.12 -29.91 -31.20
N PRO A 97 -10.10 -31.24 -31.44
CA PRO A 97 -10.97 -32.17 -30.74
C PRO A 97 -10.58 -32.28 -29.25
N GLU A 98 -11.40 -32.95 -28.45
CA GLU A 98 -11.15 -33.11 -27.01
C GLU A 98 -9.74 -33.61 -26.69
N GLU A 99 -9.16 -33.14 -25.58
CA GLU A 99 -7.81 -33.51 -25.14
C GLU A 99 -7.62 -35.03 -25.04
N SER A 100 -8.65 -35.75 -24.63
CA SER A 100 -8.62 -37.22 -24.52
C SER A 100 -8.34 -37.90 -25.86
N LEU A 101 -8.85 -37.32 -26.95
CA LEU A 101 -8.70 -37.78 -28.32
C LEU A 101 -7.36 -37.30 -28.87
N LEU A 102 -6.99 -36.04 -28.62
CA LEU A 102 -5.67 -35.50 -28.97
C LEU A 102 -4.53 -36.32 -28.38
N ARG A 103 -4.61 -36.71 -27.11
CA ARG A 103 -3.58 -37.49 -26.40
C ARG A 103 -3.47 -38.93 -26.91
N ARG A 104 -4.53 -39.45 -27.54
CA ARG A 104 -4.52 -40.76 -28.21
C ARG A 104 -3.91 -40.67 -29.60
N LEU A 105 -4.16 -39.58 -30.31
CA LEU A 105 -3.63 -39.32 -31.65
C LEU A 105 -2.20 -38.76 -31.64
N SER A 106 -1.77 -38.14 -30.55
CA SER A 106 -0.42 -37.62 -30.41
C SER A 106 0.55 -38.79 -30.48
N PRO A 107 1.58 -38.74 -31.35
CA PRO A 107 2.64 -39.73 -31.36
C PRO A 107 3.20 -39.83 -29.94
N ARG A 108 3.11 -41.01 -29.32
CA ARG A 108 3.92 -41.29 -28.14
C ARG A 108 5.36 -41.32 -28.63
N LEU A 109 6.02 -40.17 -28.62
CA LEU A 109 7.47 -40.13 -28.59
C LEU A 109 7.83 -41.05 -27.42
N ILE A 110 8.42 -42.19 -27.76
CA ILE A 110 9.11 -43.02 -26.78
C ILE A 110 10.23 -42.09 -26.33
N GLU A 111 9.94 -41.35 -25.27
CA GLU A 111 10.92 -40.57 -24.54
C GLU A 111 11.83 -41.64 -23.97
N GLN A 112 12.89 -41.95 -24.71
CA GLN A 112 14.03 -42.63 -24.14
C GLN A 112 14.38 -41.76 -22.94
N GLU A 113 14.13 -42.35 -21.78
CA GLU A 113 14.41 -41.88 -20.44
C GLU A 113 15.93 -41.73 -20.31
N ASN A 114 16.52 -40.81 -21.06
CA ASN A 114 17.86 -40.32 -20.81
C ASN A 114 17.70 -39.27 -19.73
N LEU A 115 18.22 -39.61 -18.55
CA LEU A 115 18.27 -38.80 -17.33
C LEU A 115 19.12 -37.53 -17.47
N GLU A 116 19.37 -37.05 -18.69
CA GLU A 116 20.13 -35.84 -18.97
C GLU A 116 19.18 -34.66 -19.15
N PRO A 117 19.46 -33.50 -18.53
CA PRO A 117 18.65 -32.31 -18.73
C PRO A 117 18.60 -31.98 -20.23
N PRO A 118 17.39 -31.75 -20.79
CA PRO A 118 17.23 -31.52 -22.22
C PRO A 118 18.10 -30.34 -22.65
N GLU A 119 18.78 -30.48 -23.80
CA GLU A 119 19.65 -29.41 -24.30
C GLU A 119 18.88 -28.08 -24.38
N PRO A 120 19.50 -26.95 -23.97
CA PRO A 120 18.89 -25.64 -24.10
C PRO A 120 18.45 -25.37 -25.54
N ASN A 121 17.28 -24.75 -25.71
CA ASN A 121 16.68 -24.53 -27.03
C ASN A 121 17.64 -23.86 -28.02
N TRP A 122 18.42 -22.86 -27.58
CA TRP A 122 19.37 -22.15 -28.45
C TRP A 122 20.42 -23.06 -29.10
N ARG A 123 20.85 -24.13 -28.41
CA ARG A 123 21.86 -25.08 -28.93
C ARG A 123 21.26 -25.97 -30.01
N LYS A 124 19.99 -26.36 -29.83
CA LYS A 124 19.22 -27.10 -30.85
C LYS A 124 19.04 -26.26 -32.11
N TRP A 125 18.71 -24.97 -31.96
CA TRP A 125 18.63 -24.03 -33.09
C TRP A 125 19.99 -23.87 -33.77
N ALA A 126 21.07 -23.67 -33.02
CA ALA A 126 22.40 -23.56 -33.61
C ALA A 126 22.76 -24.79 -34.47
N LYS A 127 22.51 -26.00 -33.98
CA LYS A 127 22.75 -27.26 -34.71
C LYS A 127 21.87 -27.42 -35.95
N LEU A 128 20.67 -26.84 -35.96
CA LEU A 128 19.74 -26.96 -37.08
C LEU A 128 20.12 -26.04 -38.24
N PHE A 129 20.77 -24.90 -37.96
CA PHE A 129 21.04 -23.83 -38.92
C PHE A 129 22.53 -23.65 -39.28
N PHE A 130 23.46 -24.32 -38.59
CA PHE A 130 24.91 -24.25 -38.83
C PHE A 130 25.54 -25.64 -38.79
#